data_AF-A0A920AHJ9-F1
#
_entry.id   AF-A0A920AHJ9-F1
#
_cell.length_a   1.000
_cell.length_b   1.000
_cell.length_c   1.000
_cell.angle_alpha   90.00
_cell.angle_beta   90.00
_cell.angle_gamma   90.00
#
_symmetry.space_group_name_H-M   'P 1'
#
loop_
_entity.id
_entity.type
_entity.pdbx_description
1 polymer ?
#
loop_
_entity_poly.entity_id
_entity_poly.type
_entity_poly.pdbx_seq_one_letter_code
_entity_poly.pdbx_strand_id
1 'polypeptide(L)' 'MATKHRNVYIDTSAYTVDRYPPQLVDYLKHHGSQKVLFGSNYPMITPAKALAGLDSLGLDETTRSYFLEDNARRVYGL' A
#
# COMPACT_ATOMS: atom_id res chain seq x y z
N MET A 1 -2.96 -10.64 -10.74
CA MET A 1 -2.58 -9.80 -11.91
C MET A 1 -1.28 -9.04 -11.67
N ALA A 2 -1.18 -8.21 -10.61
CA ALA A 2 0.04 -7.43 -10.31
C ALA A 2 1.33 -8.27 -10.25
N THR A 3 1.29 -9.47 -9.66
CA THR A 3 2.45 -10.38 -9.58
C THR A 3 3.02 -10.77 -10.95
N LYS A 4 2.16 -10.99 -11.94
CA LYS A 4 2.57 -11.48 -13.27
C LYS A 4 3.08 -10.35 -14.17
N HIS A 5 2.60 -9.13 -13.97
CA HIS A 5 2.87 -7.99 -14.85
C HIS A 5 3.82 -7.00 -14.21
N ARG A 6 5.01 -6.84 -14.80
CA ARG A 6 6.08 -5.99 -14.27
C ARG A 6 5.64 -4.56 -13.94
N ASN A 7 4.83 -3.94 -14.80
CA ASN A 7 4.44 -2.53 -14.69
C ASN A 7 3.02 -2.30 -14.15
N VAL A 8 2.43 -3.29 -13.46
CA VAL A 8 1.11 -3.15 -12.83
C VAL A 8 1.27 -3.08 -11.32
N TYR A 9 0.69 -2.06 -10.70
CA TYR A 9 0.76 -1.79 -9.26
C TYR A 9 -0.65 -1.72 -8.68
N ILE A 10 -0.77 -2.02 -7.39
CA ILE A 10 -2.02 -1.93 -6.64
C ILE A 10 -2.03 -0.61 -5.89
N ASP A 11 -3.07 0.18 -6.07
CA ASP A 11 -3.39 1.34 -5.25
C ASP A 11 -4.40 0.94 -4.15
N THR A 12 -4.27 1.55 -2.98
CA THR A 12 -5.12 1.25 -1.81
C THR A 12 -6.15 2.33 -1.48
N SER A 13 -6.35 3.32 -2.35
CA SER A 13 -7.16 4.51 -2.08
C SER A 13 -8.65 4.22 -1.89
N ALA A 14 -9.13 3.05 -2.28
CA ALA A 14 -10.53 2.67 -2.13
C ALA A 14 -10.97 2.49 -0.67
N TYR A 15 -10.05 2.23 0.25
CA TYR A 15 -10.36 1.87 1.65
C TYR A 15 -9.34 2.42 2.65
N THR A 16 -9.71 2.44 3.93
CA THR A 16 -8.75 2.64 5.03
C THR A 16 -7.96 1.35 5.29
N VAL A 17 -6.78 1.45 5.89
CA VAL A 17 -5.91 0.30 6.19
C VAL A 17 -6.62 -0.81 6.97
N ASP A 18 -7.51 -0.45 7.92
CA ASP A 18 -8.32 -1.40 8.70
C ASP A 18 -9.32 -2.23 7.86
N ARG A 19 -9.57 -1.83 6.62
CA ARG A 19 -10.52 -2.50 5.71
C ARG A 19 -9.83 -3.24 4.57
N TYR A 20 -8.51 -3.33 4.57
CA TYR A 20 -7.82 -4.10 3.55
C TYR A 20 -8.18 -5.58 3.65
N PRO A 21 -8.53 -6.22 2.52
CA PRO A 21 -8.74 -7.67 2.50
C PRO A 21 -7.50 -8.40 3.03
N PRO A 22 -7.65 -9.46 3.83
CA PRO A 22 -6.50 -10.20 4.38
C PRO A 22 -5.50 -10.66 3.31
N GLN A 23 -5.99 -11.05 2.13
CA GLN A 23 -5.17 -11.47 1.00
C GLN A 23 -4.29 -10.33 0.45
N LEU A 24 -4.77 -9.08 0.51
CA LEU A 24 -3.96 -7.91 0.14
C LEU A 24 -2.86 -7.66 1.18
N VAL A 25 -3.19 -7.78 2.46
CA VAL A 25 -2.22 -7.63 3.55
C VAL A 25 -1.14 -8.71 3.47
N ASP A 26 -1.52 -9.97 3.23
CA ASP A 26 -0.57 -11.07 3.04
C ASP A 26 0.31 -10.87 1.80
N TYR A 27 -0.27 -10.41 0.68
CA TYR A 27 0.49 -10.06 -0.51
C TYR A 27 1.50 -8.95 -0.23
N LEU A 28 1.06 -7.87 0.43
CA LEU A 28 1.88 -6.73 0.83
C LEU A 28 3.06 -7.15 1.71
N LYS A 29 2.84 -8.04 2.68
CA LYS A 29 3.88 -8.54 3.61
C LYS A 29 4.93 -9.43 2.94
N HIS A 30 4.56 -10.14 1.89
CA HIS A 30 5.45 -11.13 1.28
C HIS A 30 6.01 -10.58 -0.04
N HIS A 31 5.65 -11.21 -1.16
CA HIS A 31 6.24 -10.94 -2.47
C HIS A 31 5.64 -9.71 -3.19
N GLY A 32 4.69 -9.02 -2.55
CA GLY A 32 3.99 -7.86 -3.09
C GLY A 32 4.42 -6.52 -2.51
N SER A 33 5.35 -6.49 -1.55
CA SER A 33 5.80 -5.26 -0.86
C SER A 33 6.20 -4.14 -1.81
N GLN A 34 6.78 -4.49 -2.95
CA GLN A 34 7.23 -3.56 -4.00
C GLN A 34 6.17 -3.21 -5.06
N LYS A 35 4.93 -3.68 -4.89
CA LYS A 35 3.86 -3.64 -5.91
C LYS A 35 2.59 -2.99 -5.39
N VAL A 36 2.57 -2.53 -4.14
CA VAL A 36 1.44 -1.87 -3.50
C VAL A 36 1.83 -0.45 -3.12
N LEU A 37 0.97 0.50 -3.46
CA LEU A 37 1.13 1.93 -3.25
C LEU A 37 0.07 2.40 -2.26
N PHE A 38 0.47 3.17 -1.26
CA PHE A 38 -0.48 3.88 -0.42
C PHE A 38 -1.18 4.99 -1.22
N GLY A 39 -2.51 4.96 -1.17
CA GLY A 39 -3.38 6.03 -1.64
C GLY A 39 -4.44 6.33 -0.59
N SER A 40 -4.80 7.60 -0.40
CA SER A 40 -5.83 8.01 0.57
C SER A 40 -7.19 8.28 -0.07
N ASN A 41 -7.28 8.61 -1.36
CA ASN A 41 -8.50 9.12 -2.01
C ASN A 41 -9.00 10.44 -1.41
N TYR A 42 -8.07 11.35 -1.09
CA TYR A 42 -8.40 12.73 -0.76
C TYR A 42 -9.14 13.41 -1.93
N PRO A 43 -10.22 14.18 -1.69
CA PRO A 43 -10.70 14.70 -0.40
C PRO A 43 -11.69 13.80 0.36
N MET A 44 -12.09 12.65 -0.20
CA MET A 44 -13.11 11.79 0.40
C MET A 44 -12.64 11.13 1.71
N ILE A 45 -11.36 10.75 1.78
CA ILE A 45 -10.74 10.21 2.99
C ILE A 45 -9.42 10.96 3.21
N THR A 46 -9.23 11.50 4.42
CA THR A 46 -7.98 12.18 4.75
C THR A 46 -6.84 11.17 4.91
N PRO A 47 -5.58 11.53 4.61
CA PRO A 47 -4.44 10.63 4.81
C PRO A 47 -4.36 10.07 6.24
N ALA A 48 -4.61 10.91 7.25
CA ALA A 48 -4.64 10.49 8.65
C ALA A 48 -5.72 9.43 8.92
N LYS A 49 -6.91 9.55 8.31
CA LYS A 49 -7.98 8.55 8.43
C LYS A 49 -7.67 7.28 7.64
N ALA A 50 -7.07 7.41 6.46
CA ALA A 50 -6.67 6.27 5.65
C ALA A 50 -5.62 5.40 6.36
N LEU A 51 -4.70 6.02 7.10
CA LEU A 51 -3.62 5.38 7.84
C LEU A 51 -3.96 5.01 9.30
N ALA A 52 -5.16 5.35 9.78
CA ALA A 52 -5.58 4.99 11.12
C ALA A 52 -5.57 3.46 11.26
N GLY A 53 -4.76 2.94 12.18
CA GLY A 53 -4.60 1.50 12.38
C GLY A 53 -3.51 0.84 11.54
N LEU A 54 -2.63 1.60 10.87
CA LEU A 54 -1.55 1.05 10.04
C LEU A 54 -0.68 0.02 10.78
N ASP A 55 -0.40 0.23 12.06
CA ASP A 55 0.42 -0.68 12.86
C ASP A 55 -0.24 -2.08 13.02
N SER A 56 -1.57 -2.16 12.94
CA SER A 56 -2.30 -3.44 12.96
C SER A 56 -1.99 -4.32 11.76
N LEU A 57 -1.52 -3.72 10.66
CA LEU A 57 -1.07 -4.48 9.51
C LEU A 57 0.17 -5.29 9.83
N GLY A 58 0.97 -4.97 10.86
CA GLY A 58 2.15 -5.74 11.26
C GLY A 58 3.18 -5.84 10.14
N LEU A 59 3.43 -4.72 9.45
CA LEU A 59 4.47 -4.59 8.43
C LEU A 59 5.82 -4.39 9.10
N ASP A 60 6.87 -5.01 8.57
CA ASP A 60 8.23 -4.62 8.93
C ASP A 60 8.57 -3.22 8.38
N GLU A 61 9.67 -2.64 8.87
CA GLU A 61 10.09 -1.29 8.52
C GLU A 61 10.31 -1.11 7.01
N THR A 62 10.94 -2.09 6.36
CA THR A 62 11.21 -2.09 4.92
C THR A 62 9.91 -2.07 4.10
N THR A 63 8.97 -2.96 4.43
CA THR A 63 7.68 -3.08 3.76
C THR A 63 6.83 -1.84 3.97
N ARG A 64 6.88 -1.27 5.19
CA ARG A 64 6.22 0.00 5.49
C ARG A 64 6.78 1.15 4.65
N SER A 65 8.11 1.23 4.50
CA SER A 65 8.77 2.24 3.66
C SER A 65 8.37 2.11 2.19
N TYR A 66 8.40 0.87 1.65
CA TYR A 66 7.93 0.59 0.29
C TYR A 66 6.48 1.01 0.07
N PHE A 67 5.58 0.64 0.99
CA PHE A 67 4.17 0.93 0.89
C PHE A 67 3.86 2.43 0.94
N LEU A 68 4.45 3.15 1.90
CA LEU A 68 4.12 4.55 2.16
C LEU A 68 4.78 5.52 1.18
N GLU A 69 5.95 5.18 0.63
CA GLU A 69 6.74 6.16 -0.12
C GLU A 69 7.59 5.58 -1.25
N ASP A 70 8.50 4.63 -0.96
CA ASP A 70 9.57 4.28 -1.91
C ASP A 70 9.03 3.68 -3.22
N ASN A 71 7.92 2.93 -3.16
CA ASN A 71 7.28 2.44 -4.37
C ASN A 71 6.78 3.59 -5.24
N ALA A 72 6.15 4.60 -4.64
CA ALA A 72 5.65 5.76 -5.35
C ALA A 72 6.81 6.54 -5.97
N ARG A 73 7.88 6.80 -5.22
CA ARG A 73 9.08 7.46 -5.75
C ARG A 73 9.65 6.74 -6.96
N ARG A 74 9.82 5.42 -6.87
CA ARG A 74 10.34 4.60 -7.98
C ARG A 74 9.41 4.58 -9.20
N VAL A 75 8.10 4.51 -9.00
CA VAL A 75 7.11 4.46 -10.10
C VAL A 75 6.98 5.81 -10.80
N TYR A 76 7.02 6.91 -10.04
CA TYR A 76 6.84 8.26 -10.56
C TYR A 76 8.15 8.98 -10.89
N GLY A 77 9.31 8.41 -10.57
CA GLY A 77 10.63 9.00 -10.85
C GLY A 77 10.96 10.22 -10.00
N LEU A 78 10.62 10.16 -8.70
CA LEU A 78 10.82 11.24 -7.72
C LEU A 78 12.10 11.10 -6.91
#